data_AF-A0AAJ1VL29-F1
#
_entry.id   AF-A0AAJ1VL29-F1
#
_cell.length_a   1.000
_cell.length_b   1.000
_cell.length_c   1.000
_cell.angle_alpha   90.00
_cell.angle_beta   90.00
_cell.angle_gamma   90.00
#
_symmetry.space_group_name_H-M   'P 1'
#
loop_
_entity.id
_entity.type
_entity.pdbx_description
1 polymer ?
#
loop_
_entity_poly.entity_id
_entity_poly.type
_entity_poly.pdbx_seq_one_letter_code
_entity_poly.pdbx_strand_id
1 'polypeptide(L)'
;MNHYNPQKHHRRSIRLQGYDYIREGLYFITICYQDRAHLFGKIAEKCLQLNDAGIQAQQCWLDIPNHFPNVVLHEFIIMPNHIHGIIEFVGANNYSPNPSLPQ
;
A
#
# COMPACT_ATOMS: atom_id res chain seq x y z
N MET A 1 14.62 -16.51 -17.62
CA MET A 1 14.90 -15.32 -16.79
C MET A 1 15.28 -14.18 -17.72
N ASN A 2 14.50 -13.09 -17.77
CA ASN A 2 14.85 -11.93 -18.59
C ASN A 2 15.98 -11.17 -17.89
N HIS A 3 17.16 -11.12 -18.51
CA HIS A 3 18.30 -10.36 -18.00
C HIS A 3 17.99 -8.85 -18.05
N TYR A 4 18.14 -8.17 -16.91
CA TYR A 4 18.00 -6.72 -16.81
C TYR A 4 19.05 -6.03 -17.70
N ASN A 5 18.58 -5.26 -18.70
CA ASN A 5 19.46 -4.49 -19.58
C ASN A 5 19.44 -3.00 -19.17
N PRO A 6 20.48 -2.49 -18.48
CA PRO A 6 20.51 -1.11 -18.00
C PRO A 6 20.48 -0.06 -19.13
N GLN A 7 20.85 -0.40 -20.36
CA GLN A 7 20.74 0.51 -21.51
C GLN A 7 19.31 0.63 -22.07
N LYS A 8 18.45 -0.37 -21.82
CA LYS A 8 17.02 -0.33 -22.19
C LYS A 8 16.13 0.11 -21.02
N HIS A 9 16.51 -0.26 -19.79
CA HIS A 9 15.73 -0.02 -18.59
C HIS A 9 16.29 1.16 -17.78
N HIS A 10 16.01 2.38 -18.23
CA HIS A 10 16.31 3.63 -17.52
C HIS A 10 15.30 3.88 -16.39
N ARG A 11 15.32 3.03 -15.35
CA ARG A 11 14.45 3.24 -14.19
C ARG A 11 14.97 4.43 -13.39
N ARG A 12 14.30 5.58 -13.53
CA ARG A 12 14.48 6.73 -12.64
C ARG A 12 13.80 6.48 -11.30
N SER A 13 14.30 7.12 -10.26
CA SER A 13 13.58 7.15 -8.97
C SER A 13 12.21 7.79 -9.18
N ILE A 14 11.17 7.13 -8.66
CA ILE A 14 9.82 7.71 -8.56
C ILE A 14 9.67 8.60 -7.32
N ARG A 15 10.63 8.53 -6.39
CA ARG A 15 10.61 9.32 -5.17
C ARG A 15 10.99 10.76 -5.48
N LEU A 16 10.23 11.69 -4.92
CA LEU A 16 10.52 13.12 -4.99
C LEU A 16 11.82 13.40 -4.23
N GLN A 17 12.80 13.98 -4.92
CA GLN A 17 14.08 14.30 -4.32
C GLN A 17 13.91 15.35 -3.22
N GLY A 18 14.52 15.10 -2.06
CA GLY A 18 14.46 15.99 -0.89
C GLY A 18 13.18 15.85 -0.05
N TYR A 19 12.24 14.97 -0.44
CA TYR A 19 11.06 14.70 0.37
C TYR A 19 11.33 13.62 1.42
N ASP A 20 11.00 13.93 2.68
CA ASP A 20 11.09 12.99 3.79
C ASP A 20 9.79 12.18 3.92
N TYR A 21 9.87 10.91 3.57
CA TYR A 21 8.76 9.96 3.59
C TYR A 21 8.47 9.38 4.99
N ILE A 22 9.22 9.79 6.02
CA ILE A 22 8.93 9.44 7.42
C ILE A 22 7.82 10.35 7.97
N ARG A 23 7.62 11.53 7.35
CA ARG A 23 6.63 12.50 7.78
C ARG A 23 5.21 11.96 7.64
N GLU A 24 4.36 12.47 8.53
CA GLU A 24 2.91 12.34 8.43
C GLU A 24 2.38 12.85 7.10
N GLY A 25 1.26 12.28 6.66
CA GLY A 25 0.63 12.66 5.41
C GLY A 25 -0.21 11.56 4.80
N LEU A 26 -0.91 11.93 3.73
CA LEU A 26 -1.79 11.06 2.96
C LEU A 26 -1.05 10.38 1.83
N TYR A 27 -1.30 9.08 1.67
CA TYR A 27 -0.69 8.24 0.64
C TYR A 27 -1.78 7.49 -0.11
N PHE A 28 -1.76 7.62 -1.44
CA PHE A 28 -2.55 6.77 -2.32
C PHE A 28 -1.79 5.47 -2.60
N ILE A 29 -2.44 4.35 -2.32
CA ILE A 29 -1.88 3.01 -2.46
C ILE A 29 -2.65 2.26 -3.53
N THR A 30 -1.91 1.51 -4.35
CA THR A 30 -2.47 0.50 -5.26
C THR A 30 -1.76 -0.83 -5.01
N ILE A 31 -2.53 -1.86 -4.66
CA ILE A 31 -2.03 -3.22 -4.49
C ILE A 31 -2.62 -4.06 -5.62
N CYS A 32 -1.80 -4.44 -6.60
CA CYS A 32 -2.21 -5.32 -7.69
C CYS A 32 -1.87 -6.77 -7.36
N TYR A 33 -2.80 -7.68 -7.63
CA TYR A 33 -2.48 -9.10 -7.63
C TYR A 33 -1.56 -9.46 -8.79
N GLN A 34 -0.79 -10.55 -8.62
CA GLN A 34 0.13 -11.03 -9.63
C GLN A 34 -0.59 -11.22 -10.98
N ASP A 35 0.07 -10.76 -12.05
CA ASP A 35 -0.42 -10.84 -13.43
C ASP A 35 -1.82 -10.23 -13.64
N ARG A 36 -2.26 -9.38 -12.70
CA ARG A 36 -3.62 -8.79 -12.65
C ARG A 36 -4.72 -9.85 -12.68
N ALA A 37 -4.46 -11.06 -12.18
CA ALA A 37 -5.49 -12.09 -12.08
C ALA A 37 -6.59 -11.67 -11.11
N HIS A 38 -7.83 -12.09 -11.40
CA HIS A 38 -9.03 -11.70 -10.66
C HIS A 38 -9.18 -12.52 -9.37
N LEU A 39 -8.20 -12.42 -8.47
CA LEU A 39 -8.17 -13.21 -7.24
C LEU A 39 -9.29 -12.83 -6.26
N PHE A 40 -9.64 -11.54 -6.16
CA PHE A 40 -10.52 -11.03 -5.11
C PHE A 40 -12.02 -11.23 -5.39
N GLY A 41 -12.37 -11.75 -6.57
CA GLY A 41 -13.75 -11.99 -6.95
C GLY A 41 -14.04 -11.59 -8.38
N LYS A 42 -15.29 -11.19 -8.65
CA LYS A 42 -15.75 -10.82 -9.99
C LYS A 42 -16.77 -9.69 -9.92
N ILE A 43 -16.95 -8.99 -11.02
CA ILE A 43 -18.05 -8.03 -11.17
C ILE A 43 -19.23 -8.76 -11.79
N ALA A 44 -20.38 -8.72 -11.13
CA ALA A 44 -21.66 -9.21 -11.64
C ALA A 44 -22.73 -8.16 -11.36
N GLU A 45 -23.60 -7.88 -12.33
CA GLU A 45 -24.67 -6.88 -12.18
C GLU A 45 -24.16 -5.49 -11.74
N LYS A 46 -22.97 -5.09 -12.22
CA LYS A 46 -22.28 -3.84 -11.87
C LYS A 46 -21.83 -3.74 -10.40
N CYS A 47 -21.89 -4.84 -9.64
CA CYS A 47 -21.44 -4.92 -8.27
C CYS A 47 -20.26 -5.90 -8.15
N LEU A 48 -19.33 -5.59 -7.23
CA LEU A 48 -18.28 -6.53 -6.86
C LEU A 48 -18.87 -7.65 -6.01
N GLN A 49 -18.70 -8.89 -6.46
CA GLN A 49 -18.93 -10.08 -5.67
C GLN A 49 -17.57 -10.60 -5.19
N LEU A 50 -17.26 -10.33 -3.93
CA LEU A 50 -16.05 -10.85 -3.29
C LEU A 50 -16.16 -12.37 -3.15
N ASN A 51 -15.07 -13.08 -3.38
CA ASN A 51 -14.89 -14.45 -2.93
C ASN A 51 -14.16 -14.46 -1.57
N ASP A 52 -13.82 -15.65 -1.06
CA ASP A 52 -13.13 -15.78 0.23
C ASP A 52 -11.83 -14.97 0.28
N ALA A 53 -11.03 -14.98 -0.80
CA ALA A 53 -9.79 -14.21 -0.87
C ALA A 53 -10.05 -12.69 -0.85
N GLY A 54 -11.10 -12.22 -1.53
CA GLY A 54 -11.52 -10.83 -1.49
C GLY A 54 -12.02 -10.39 -0.12
N ILE A 55 -12.77 -11.25 0.58
CA ILE A 55 -13.23 -11.03 1.96
C ILE A 55 -12.02 -10.93 2.89
N GLN A 56 -11.06 -11.85 2.78
CA GLN A 56 -9.82 -11.80 3.57
C GLN A 56 -9.02 -10.52 3.28
N ALA A 57 -8.88 -10.14 2.02
CA ALA A 57 -8.19 -8.91 1.64
C ALA A 57 -8.87 -7.67 2.24
N GLN A 58 -10.21 -7.64 2.27
CA GLN A 58 -10.97 -6.58 2.92
C GLN A 58 -10.71 -6.53 4.43
N GLN A 59 -10.74 -7.69 5.10
CA GLN A 59 -10.46 -7.78 6.53
C GLN A 59 -9.04 -7.31 6.84
N CYS A 60 -8.03 -7.80 6.11
CA CYS A 60 -6.66 -7.34 6.27
C CYS A 60 -6.50 -5.84 6.06
N TRP A 61 -7.21 -5.25 5.08
CA TRP A 61 -7.20 -3.80 4.89
C TRP A 61 -7.76 -3.07 6.11
N LEU A 62 -8.93 -3.50 6.60
CA LEU A 62 -9.59 -2.90 7.77
C LEU A 62 -8.80 -3.10 9.08
N ASP A 63 -7.99 -4.14 9.17
CA ASP A 63 -7.12 -4.43 10.32
C ASP A 63 -5.80 -3.66 10.32
N ILE A 64 -5.50 -2.87 9.27
CA ILE A 64 -4.27 -2.07 9.22
C ILE A 64 -4.09 -1.21 10.48
N PRO A 65 -5.08 -0.44 10.97
CA PRO A 65 -4.93 0.35 12.20
C PRO A 65 -4.70 -0.49 13.46
N ASN A 66 -5.20 -1.74 13.49
CA ASN A 66 -4.97 -2.65 14.60
C ASN A 66 -3.51 -3.11 14.65
N HIS A 67 -2.87 -3.26 13.49
CA HIS A 67 -1.44 -3.59 13.39
C HIS A 67 -0.53 -2.36 13.48
N PHE A 68 -0.98 -1.21 12.98
CA PHE A 68 -0.24 0.04 12.90
C PHE A 68 -1.07 1.19 13.48
N PRO A 69 -0.99 1.44 14.80
CA PRO A 69 -1.83 2.44 15.47
C PRO A 69 -1.65 3.88 14.97
N ASN A 70 -0.56 4.16 14.25
CA ASN A 70 -0.27 5.45 13.64
C ASN A 70 -0.77 5.56 12.18
N VAL A 71 -1.58 4.61 11.72
CA VAL A 71 -2.20 4.62 10.40
C VAL A 71 -3.71 4.81 10.53
N VAL A 72 -4.23 5.82 9.83
CA VAL A 72 -5.67 6.04 9.65
C VAL A 72 -6.06 5.61 8.24
N LEU A 73 -7.14 4.83 8.14
CA LEU A 73 -7.71 4.45 6.85
C LEU A 73 -8.70 5.51 6.39
N HIS A 74 -8.60 5.86 5.11
CA HIS A 74 -9.57 6.66 4.39
C HIS A 74 -10.28 5.78 3.34
N GLU A 75 -10.85 6.39 2.31
CA GLU A 75 -11.55 5.69 1.23
C GLU A 75 -10.68 4.62 0.56
N PHE A 76 -11.30 3.46 0.30
CA PHE A 76 -10.69 2.36 -0.42
C PHE A 76 -11.72 1.61 -1.26
N ILE A 77 -11.25 0.93 -2.30
CA ILE A 77 -12.06 0.07 -3.15
C ILE A 77 -11.28 -1.18 -3.51
N ILE A 78 -11.95 -2.32 -3.42
CA ILE A 78 -11.46 -3.59 -3.93
C ILE A 78 -12.04 -3.77 -5.32
N MET A 79 -11.19 -4.10 -6.27
CA MET A 79 -11.55 -4.56 -7.61
C MET A 79 -11.13 -6.02 -7.73
N PRO A 80 -11.62 -6.79 -8.71
CA PRO A 80 -11.30 -8.22 -8.82
C PRO A 80 -9.80 -8.56 -8.76
N ASN A 81 -8.93 -7.68 -9.24
CA ASN A 81 -7.49 -7.91 -9.33
C ASN A 81 -6.60 -6.89 -8.62
N HIS A 82 -7.16 -5.87 -7.98
CA HIS A 82 -6.37 -4.87 -7.27
C HIS A 82 -7.18 -4.18 -6.19
N ILE A 83 -6.48 -3.49 -5.30
CA ILE A 83 -7.05 -2.64 -4.26
C ILE A 83 -6.48 -1.24 -4.46
N HIS A 84 -7.35 -0.24 -4.42
CA HIS A 84 -6.96 1.16 -4.30
C HIS A 84 -7.38 1.67 -2.94
N GLY A 85 -6.57 2.50 -2.30
CA GLY A 85 -7.01 3.16 -1.09
C GLY A 85 -6.10 4.28 -0.66
N ILE A 86 -6.61 5.11 0.24
CA ILE A 86 -5.88 6.20 0.85
C ILE A 86 -5.61 5.81 2.31
N ILE A 87 -4.36 5.96 2.72
CA ILE A 87 -3.97 5.86 4.14
C ILE A 87 -3.32 7.16 4.58
N GLU A 88 -3.42 7.47 5.85
CA GLU A 88 -2.75 8.59 6.48
C GLU A 88 -1.82 8.07 7.56
N PHE A 89 -0.55 8.47 7.50
CA PHE A 89 0.33 8.33 8.66
C PHE A 89 0.13 9.55 9.55
N VAL A 90 -0.21 9.31 10.82
CA VAL A 90 -0.42 10.35 11.84
C VAL A 90 0.59 10.21 12.97
N GLY A 91 0.85 11.29 13.70
CA GLY A 91 1.67 11.23 14.91
C GLY A 91 3.13 10.90 14.62
N ALA A 92 3.65 11.36 13.48
CA ALA A 92 5.06 11.27 13.13
C ALA A 92 5.87 12.19 14.07
N ASN A 93 6.05 11.76 15.31
CA ASN A 93 7.14 12.27 16.12
C ASN A 93 8.42 11.81 15.44
N ASN A 94 9.33 12.75 15.18
CA ASN A 94 10.70 12.46 14.78
C ASN A 94 11.33 11.53 15.84
N TYR A 95 11.13 10.22 15.70
CA TYR A 95 12.03 9.24 16.29
C TYR A 95 13.33 9.34 15.50
N SER A 96 14.07 10.41 15.75
CA SER A 96 15.52 10.31 15.67
C SER A 96 15.89 9.16 16.61
N PRO A 97 16.62 8.12 16.17
CA PRO A 97 17.22 7.21 17.12
C PRO A 97 17.99 8.07 18.10
N ASN A 98 17.61 8.02 19.37
CA ASN A 98 18.20 8.84 20.41
C ASN A 98 19.72 8.55 20.41
N PRO A 99 20.60 9.54 20.15
CA PRO A 99 22.05 9.30 20.12
C PRO A 99 22.62 8.92 21.50
N SER A 100 21.81 8.97 22.56
CA SER A 100 22.19 8.66 23.93
C SER A 100 21.68 7.29 24.39
N LEU A 101 22.26 6.24 23.84
CA LEU A 101 22.54 5.02 24.60
C LEU A 101 24.06 4.92 24.74
N PRO A 102 24.64 5.18 25.93
CA PRO A 102 26.02 4.81 26.18
C PRO A 102 26.16 3.28 26.16
N GLN A 103 27.33 2.83 25.67
CA GLN A 103 27.77 1.43 25.68
C GLN A 103 27.72 0.80 27.08
#